data_AF-A0A087VZ77-F1
#
_entry.id   AF-A0A087VZ77-F1
#
_cell.length_a   1.000
_cell.length_b   1.000
_cell.length_c   1.000
_cell.angle_alpha   90.00
_cell.angle_beta   90.00
_cell.angle_gamma   90.00
#
_symmetry.space_group_name_H-M   'P 1'
#
loop_
_entity.id
_entity.type
_entity.pdbx_description
1 polymer ?
#
loop_
_entity_poly.entity_id
_entity_poly.type
_entity_poly.pdbx_seq_one_letter_code
_entity_poly.pdbx_strand_id
1 'polypeptide(L)'
;METKLARAVQAIQSSNYSLNTVLQLQESGFDFAQLSGQIVCGLVARNFGLGLKILLSCGVKLDCVDPTSGNSPLILLAAEGLCGPVRCLIGHVPVGHLHHINRSTNSVLSLLLARGHSRCGCLEALLQRFSTSTIIHLKDPCNRVILSVADLLEQIKTSDIDRVAGVFKLWISVNFIDLEDNATDAETRKKTRELLLQRTIGPIVKDCLSGWTSPRTIRTSTSKCFQLFSKLLILGRLSVSFLEDCQRELDAAYSIDRPKPLEASQIRQLDHLQDGIYKLLDIFEPLVPLKLLTILCIRRQLQRAMQSTPEKDANKTSEDFIFHRQIEELDLPFYLSQMILLQDDIQLY
;
A
#
# COMPACT_ATOMS: atom_id res chain seq x y z
N MET A 1 39.80 -3.34 27.61
CA MET A 1 38.78 -3.46 26.53
C MET A 1 37.98 -2.16 26.43
N GLU A 2 37.46 -1.63 27.54
CA GLU A 2 36.72 -0.37 27.60
C GLU A 2 37.45 0.86 27.04
N THR A 3 38.77 0.97 27.23
CA THR A 3 39.55 2.10 26.71
C THR A 3 39.67 2.09 25.17
N LYS A 4 39.66 0.92 24.53
CA LYS A 4 39.64 0.80 23.06
C LYS A 4 38.27 1.19 22.51
N LEU A 5 37.20 0.72 23.15
CA LEU A 5 35.82 1.06 22.78
C LEU A 5 35.57 2.57 22.93
N ALA A 6 35.95 3.18 24.06
CA ALA A 6 35.76 4.61 24.29
C ALA A 6 36.49 5.48 23.23
N ARG A 7 37.73 5.11 22.87
CA ARG A 7 38.47 5.81 21.81
C ARG A 7 37.82 5.64 20.44
N ALA A 8 37.36 4.44 20.11
CA ALA A 8 36.67 4.20 18.84
C ALA A 8 35.35 4.98 18.75
N VAL A 9 34.55 5.00 19.81
CA VAL A 9 33.32 5.79 19.90
C VAL A 9 33.61 7.28 19.76
N GLN A 10 34.60 7.79 20.49
CA GLN A 10 35.02 9.19 20.39
C GLN A 10 35.47 9.53 18.97
N ALA A 11 36.28 8.68 18.32
CA ALA A 11 36.75 8.89 16.96
C ALA A 11 35.58 8.95 15.96
N ILE A 12 34.63 8.01 16.06
CA ILE A 12 33.41 7.98 15.22
C ILE A 12 32.60 9.26 15.43
N GLN A 13 32.39 9.69 16.67
CA GLN A 13 31.60 10.88 16.96
C GLN A 13 32.31 12.16 16.50
N SER A 14 33.62 12.29 16.75
CA SER A 14 34.42 13.46 16.37
C SER A 14 34.59 13.59 14.85
N SER A 15 34.59 12.46 14.12
CA SER A 15 34.63 12.47 12.65
C SER A 15 33.25 12.69 12.02
N ASN A 16 32.25 13.00 12.84
CA ASN A 16 30.86 13.11 12.42
C ASN A 16 30.39 11.85 11.67
N TYR A 17 30.76 10.67 12.19
CA TYR A 17 30.35 9.35 11.71
C TYR A 17 30.83 9.04 10.28
N SER A 18 32.04 9.49 9.93
CA SER A 18 32.66 9.26 8.62
C SER A 18 32.94 7.77 8.38
N LEU A 19 32.59 7.27 7.17
CA LEU A 19 32.91 5.90 6.75
C LEU A 19 34.42 5.63 6.69
N ASN A 20 35.24 6.65 6.39
CA ASN A 20 36.69 6.48 6.38
C ASN A 20 37.21 6.10 7.77
N THR A 21 36.64 6.69 8.83
CA THR A 21 36.97 6.32 10.22
C THR A 21 36.54 4.89 10.53
N VAL A 22 35.38 4.46 10.05
CA VAL A 22 34.91 3.07 10.23
C VAL A 22 35.84 2.09 9.53
N LEU A 23 36.24 2.37 8.29
CA LEU A 23 37.18 1.53 7.53
C LEU A 23 38.54 1.42 8.23
N GLN A 24 39.10 2.54 8.69
CA GLN A 24 40.36 2.54 9.46
C GLN A 24 40.26 1.73 10.76
N LEU A 25 39.12 1.82 11.46
CA LEU A 25 38.87 1.02 12.66
C LEU A 25 38.77 -0.47 12.32
N GLN A 26 38.11 -0.83 11.22
CA GLN A 26 38.07 -2.21 10.74
C GLN A 26 39.47 -2.75 10.40
N GLU A 27 40.27 -1.98 9.66
CA GLU A 27 41.65 -2.32 9.32
C GLU A 27 42.52 -2.51 10.57
N SER A 28 42.24 -1.76 11.64
CA SER A 28 42.89 -1.91 12.94
C SER A 28 42.41 -3.13 13.76
N GLY A 29 41.46 -3.91 13.23
CA GLY A 29 40.90 -5.10 13.88
C GLY A 29 39.88 -4.79 14.97
N PHE A 30 39.21 -3.63 14.92
CA PHE A 30 38.18 -3.28 15.88
C PHE A 30 36.91 -4.14 15.69
N ASP A 31 36.38 -4.69 16.79
CA ASP A 31 35.13 -5.43 16.79
C ASP A 31 33.93 -4.50 17.00
N PHE A 32 33.18 -4.26 15.92
CA PHE A 32 32.01 -3.39 15.93
C PHE A 32 30.80 -3.96 16.68
N ALA A 33 30.80 -5.23 17.07
CA ALA A 33 29.69 -5.81 17.85
C ALA A 33 29.53 -5.15 19.24
N GLN A 34 30.56 -4.44 19.71
CA GLN A 34 30.58 -3.75 21.00
C GLN A 34 29.96 -2.34 20.94
N LEU A 35 29.64 -1.83 19.75
CA LEU A 35 29.02 -0.52 19.62
C LEU A 35 27.59 -0.53 20.16
N SER A 36 27.23 0.52 20.89
CA SER A 36 25.86 0.71 21.35
C SER A 36 24.93 1.05 20.18
N GLY A 37 23.65 0.72 20.34
CA GLY A 37 22.64 1.04 19.32
C GLY A 37 22.54 2.53 19.01
N GLN A 38 22.87 3.41 19.96
CA GLN A 38 22.94 4.86 19.74
C GLN A 38 24.02 5.22 18.71
N ILE A 39 25.23 4.65 18.82
CA ILE A 39 26.33 4.92 17.89
C ILE A 39 26.01 4.34 16.51
N VAL A 40 25.49 3.12 16.45
CA VAL A 40 25.11 2.48 15.19
C VAL A 40 23.98 3.25 14.49
N CYS A 41 22.96 3.69 15.24
CA CYS A 41 21.90 4.54 14.69
C CYS A 41 22.46 5.86 14.16
N GLY A 42 23.42 6.47 14.87
CA GLY A 42 24.13 7.67 14.39
C GLY A 42 24.95 7.45 13.12
N LEU A 43 25.57 6.27 12.96
CA LEU A 43 26.26 5.86 11.73
C LEU A 43 25.28 5.75 10.58
N VAL A 44 24.16 5.05 10.78
CA VAL A 44 23.15 4.82 9.72
C VAL A 44 22.46 6.11 9.32
N ALA A 45 22.10 6.97 10.27
CA ALA A 45 21.44 8.26 10.01
C ALA A 45 22.30 9.23 9.17
N ARG A 46 23.62 9.03 9.12
CA ARG A 46 24.54 9.85 8.33
C ARG A 46 25.06 9.14 7.07
N ASN A 47 24.79 7.84 6.92
CA ASN A 47 25.36 7.02 5.85
C ASN A 47 24.30 6.10 5.21
N PHE A 48 23.46 6.70 4.37
CA PHE A 48 22.46 5.99 3.59
C PHE A 48 23.04 5.34 2.33
N GLY A 49 22.25 4.48 1.67
CA GLY A 49 22.59 3.94 0.34
C GLY A 49 23.84 3.06 0.36
N LEU A 50 24.86 3.44 -0.39
CA LEU A 50 26.13 2.71 -0.48
C LEU A 50 26.86 2.65 0.88
N GLY A 51 26.70 3.68 1.72
CA GLY A 51 27.25 3.70 3.07
C GLY A 51 26.74 2.54 3.93
N LEU A 52 25.47 2.16 3.78
CA LEU A 52 24.91 1.02 4.50
C LEU A 52 25.59 -0.30 4.11
N LYS A 53 25.92 -0.47 2.83
CA LYS A 53 26.66 -1.65 2.34
C LYS A 53 28.06 -1.70 2.93
N ILE A 54 28.73 -0.55 3.01
CA ILE A 54 30.06 -0.43 3.63
C ILE A 54 29.97 -0.82 5.11
N LEU A 55 29.03 -0.25 5.87
CA LEU A 55 28.83 -0.60 7.29
C LEU A 55 28.61 -2.10 7.50
N LEU A 56 27.78 -2.74 6.67
CA LEU A 56 27.57 -4.19 6.69
C LEU A 56 28.86 -4.96 6.40
N SER A 57 29.63 -4.55 5.38
CA SER A 57 30.91 -5.17 5.03
C SER A 57 31.99 -4.98 6.11
N CYS A 58 31.86 -3.92 6.91
CA CYS A 58 32.71 -3.68 8.08
C CYS A 58 32.34 -4.54 9.29
N GLY A 59 31.27 -5.33 9.21
CA GLY A 59 30.78 -6.15 10.32
C GLY A 59 29.99 -5.36 11.37
N VAL A 60 29.52 -4.15 11.05
CA VAL A 60 28.65 -3.40 11.95
C VAL A 60 27.29 -4.10 12.05
N LYS A 61 26.91 -4.48 13.27
CA LYS A 61 25.61 -5.11 13.55
C LYS A 61 24.49 -4.09 13.51
N LEU A 62 23.57 -4.25 12.55
CA LEU A 62 22.45 -3.31 12.32
C LEU A 62 21.12 -3.77 12.93
N ASP A 63 21.12 -4.90 13.63
CA ASP A 63 20.04 -5.43 14.46
C ASP A 63 20.15 -4.91 15.91
N CYS A 64 20.36 -3.60 16.05
CA CYS A 64 20.50 -2.93 17.34
C CYS A 64 19.36 -1.93 17.58
N VAL A 65 19.18 -1.52 18.83
CA VAL A 65 18.19 -0.51 19.24
C VAL A 65 18.89 0.58 20.04
N ASP A 66 18.69 1.85 19.66
CA ASP A 66 19.09 2.98 20.48
C ASP A 66 18.28 2.98 21.79
N PRO A 67 18.93 2.88 22.96
CA PRO A 67 18.23 2.84 24.25
C PRO A 67 17.50 4.15 24.59
N THR A 68 17.77 5.26 23.88
CA THR A 68 17.13 6.55 24.18
C THR A 68 15.86 6.78 23.38
N SER A 69 15.89 6.54 22.07
CA SER A 69 14.71 6.71 21.21
C SER A 69 13.92 5.42 21.01
N GLY A 70 14.54 4.27 21.28
CA GLY A 70 14.03 2.98 20.84
C GLY A 70 14.13 2.80 19.31
N ASN A 71 14.83 3.66 18.57
CA ASN A 71 14.97 3.46 17.12
C ASN A 71 15.90 2.28 16.83
N SER A 72 15.55 1.48 15.83
CA SER A 72 16.49 0.60 15.15
C SER A 72 16.96 1.26 13.84
N PRO A 73 18.11 0.84 13.28
CA PRO A 73 18.51 1.22 11.94
C PRO A 73 17.39 1.07 10.89
N LEU A 74 16.60 0.00 10.97
CA LEU A 74 15.49 -0.24 10.06
C LEU A 74 14.37 0.80 10.18
N ILE A 75 13.99 1.15 11.41
CA ILE A 75 12.99 2.19 11.68
C ILE A 75 13.46 3.55 11.16
N LEU A 76 14.74 3.90 11.35
CA LEU A 76 15.30 5.15 10.81
C LEU A 76 15.21 5.20 9.29
N LEU A 77 15.64 4.14 8.60
CA LEU A 77 15.59 4.07 7.14
C LEU A 77 14.15 4.13 6.61
N ALA A 78 13.20 3.49 7.29
CA ALA A 78 11.78 3.53 6.94
C ALA A 78 11.18 4.92 7.18
N ALA A 79 11.55 5.59 8.27
CA ALA A 79 11.11 6.96 8.58
C ALA A 79 11.64 7.97 7.55
N GLU A 80 12.85 7.78 7.02
CA GLU A 80 13.41 8.59 5.94
C GLU A 80 12.83 8.23 4.55
N GLY A 81 12.09 7.14 4.43
CA GLY A 81 11.48 6.70 3.17
C GLY A 81 12.50 6.16 2.16
N LEU A 82 13.60 5.54 2.63
CA LEU A 82 14.71 5.11 1.79
C LEU A 82 14.53 3.66 1.29
N CYS A 83 13.91 3.49 0.11
CA CYS A 83 13.48 2.18 -0.40
C CYS A 83 14.59 1.11 -0.49
N GLY A 84 15.72 1.45 -1.12
CA GLY A 84 16.83 0.51 -1.34
C GLY A 84 17.48 0.05 -0.02
N PRO A 85 17.91 0.98 0.84
CA PRO A 85 18.42 0.69 2.18
C PRO A 85 17.46 -0.14 3.04
N VAL A 86 16.17 0.20 3.06
CA VAL A 86 15.14 -0.57 3.78
C VAL A 86 15.10 -2.02 3.29
N ARG A 87 15.00 -2.24 1.98
CA ARG A 87 14.96 -3.61 1.41
C ARG A 87 16.21 -4.41 1.73
N CYS A 88 17.38 -3.78 1.64
CA CYS A 88 18.63 -4.40 2.02
C CYS A 88 18.54 -4.91 3.46
N LEU A 89 18.11 -4.06 4.38
CA LEU A 89 18.16 -4.34 5.80
C LEU A 89 17.07 -5.33 6.26
N ILE A 90 15.88 -5.31 5.64
CA ILE A 90 14.82 -6.34 5.86
C ILE A 90 15.37 -7.76 5.63
N GLY A 91 16.21 -7.94 4.61
CA GLY A 91 16.83 -9.23 4.31
C GLY A 91 17.94 -9.66 5.27
N HIS A 92 18.54 -8.71 6.01
CA HIS A 92 19.70 -8.97 6.88
C HIS A 92 19.35 -9.05 8.36
N VAL A 93 18.30 -8.37 8.83
CA VAL A 93 17.96 -8.38 10.26
C VAL A 93 17.12 -9.61 10.64
N PRO A 94 17.25 -10.11 11.89
CA PRO A 94 16.39 -11.17 12.41
C PRO A 94 14.91 -10.78 12.38
N VAL A 95 14.02 -11.77 12.23
CA VAL A 95 12.56 -11.54 12.19
C VAL A 95 12.06 -10.78 13.42
N GLY A 96 12.61 -11.06 14.62
CA GLY A 96 12.27 -10.34 15.84
C GLY A 96 12.47 -8.81 15.74
N HIS A 97 13.47 -8.36 14.98
CA HIS A 97 13.71 -6.93 14.75
C HIS A 97 12.75 -6.30 13.75
N LEU A 98 12.11 -7.09 12.89
CA LEU A 98 11.07 -6.60 11.97
C LEU A 98 9.79 -6.22 12.73
N HIS A 99 9.56 -6.85 13.87
CA HIS A 99 8.45 -6.56 14.79
C HIS A 99 8.81 -5.49 15.85
N HIS A 100 9.99 -4.88 15.75
CA HIS A 100 10.41 -3.88 16.71
C HIS A 100 9.59 -2.59 16.59
N ILE A 101 9.34 -1.94 17.73
CA ILE A 101 8.61 -0.69 17.84
C ILE A 101 9.44 0.28 18.67
N ASN A 102 9.58 1.51 18.17
CA ASN A 102 10.29 2.56 18.91
C ASN A 102 9.41 3.21 19.99
N ARG A 103 10.00 4.09 20.80
CA ARG A 103 9.27 4.77 21.90
C ARG A 103 8.17 5.71 21.39
N SER A 104 8.22 6.11 20.13
CA SER A 104 7.19 6.89 19.45
C SER A 104 6.13 6.00 18.77
N THR A 105 6.02 4.73 19.19
CA THR A 105 5.06 3.74 18.70
C THR A 105 5.10 3.50 17.18
N ASN A 106 6.23 3.81 16.54
CA ASN A 106 6.42 3.53 15.12
C ASN A 106 7.06 2.16 14.92
N SER A 107 6.50 1.42 13.97
CA SER A 107 7.08 0.20 13.44
C SER A 107 7.54 0.41 12.00
N VAL A 108 8.28 -0.55 11.47
CA VAL A 108 8.68 -0.55 10.06
C VAL A 108 7.43 -0.61 9.17
N LEU A 109 6.45 -1.44 9.53
CA LEU A 109 5.20 -1.56 8.79
C LEU A 109 4.43 -0.23 8.76
N SER A 110 4.22 0.40 9.92
CA SER A 110 3.46 1.66 10.01
C SER A 110 4.14 2.80 9.26
N LEU A 111 5.47 2.88 9.31
CA LEU A 111 6.24 3.89 8.58
C LEU A 111 6.18 3.69 7.06
N LEU A 112 6.32 2.45 6.60
CA LEU A 112 6.26 2.14 5.17
C LEU A 112 4.86 2.39 4.58
N LEU A 113 3.82 2.13 5.36
CA LEU A 113 2.44 2.48 5.01
C LEU A 113 2.23 3.98 4.97
N ALA A 114 2.66 4.71 6.01
CA ALA A 114 2.55 6.15 6.08
C ALA A 114 3.21 6.87 4.91
N ARG A 115 4.31 6.34 4.41
CA ARG A 115 5.05 6.90 3.28
C ARG A 115 4.61 6.34 1.91
N GLY A 116 3.76 5.31 1.88
CA GLY A 116 3.19 4.74 0.66
C GLY A 116 4.18 3.90 -0.17
N HIS A 117 4.98 3.04 0.48
CA HIS A 117 6.04 2.22 -0.14
C HIS A 117 5.54 0.98 -0.92
N SER A 118 4.44 1.11 -1.65
CA SER A 118 3.84 -0.01 -2.37
C SER A 118 4.57 -0.44 -3.63
N ARG A 119 5.10 0.50 -4.41
CA ARG A 119 5.71 0.22 -5.72
C ARG A 119 7.20 -0.11 -5.66
N CYS A 120 7.84 0.06 -4.51
CA CYS A 120 9.28 -0.16 -4.38
C CYS A 120 9.64 -1.55 -3.84
N GLY A 121 8.65 -2.38 -3.52
CA GLY A 121 8.82 -3.74 -2.99
C GLY A 121 9.26 -3.80 -1.53
N CYS A 122 9.28 -2.68 -0.79
CA CYS A 122 9.64 -2.70 0.64
C CYS A 122 8.57 -3.40 1.47
N LEU A 123 7.31 -3.05 1.23
CA LEU A 123 6.17 -3.65 1.93
C LEU A 123 6.06 -5.14 1.60
N GLU A 124 6.21 -5.52 0.33
CA GLU A 124 6.23 -6.92 -0.09
C GLU A 124 7.36 -7.72 0.59
N ALA A 125 8.59 -7.20 0.56
CA ALA A 125 9.74 -7.84 1.22
C ALA A 125 9.55 -7.99 2.73
N LEU A 126 8.92 -7.00 3.38
CA LEU A 126 8.59 -7.07 4.81
C LEU A 126 7.56 -8.18 5.08
N LEU A 127 6.46 -8.17 4.32
CA LEU A 127 5.36 -9.13 4.49
C LEU A 127 5.78 -10.57 4.21
N GLN A 128 6.66 -10.81 3.22
CA GLN A 128 7.22 -12.13 2.93
C GLN A 128 8.05 -12.71 4.08
N ARG A 129 8.58 -11.85 4.96
CA ARG A 129 9.36 -12.26 6.14
C ARG A 129 8.48 -12.53 7.36
N PHE A 130 7.21 -12.13 7.33
CA PHE A 130 6.26 -12.40 8.41
C PHE A 130 5.57 -13.75 8.21
N SER A 131 5.52 -14.56 9.26
CA SER A 131 4.70 -15.78 9.22
C SER A 131 3.22 -15.41 9.31
N THR A 132 2.36 -16.10 8.56
CA THR A 132 0.90 -15.87 8.54
C THR A 132 0.27 -15.98 9.95
N SER A 133 0.88 -16.76 10.84
CA SER A 133 0.48 -16.87 12.26
C SER A 133 0.88 -15.67 13.12
N THR A 134 2.02 -15.03 12.86
CA THR A 134 2.47 -13.83 13.60
C THR A 134 1.67 -12.58 13.22
N ILE A 135 1.13 -12.59 11.99
CA ILE A 135 0.36 -11.51 11.36
C ILE A 135 -0.96 -11.19 12.10
N ILE A 136 -1.54 -12.15 12.82
CA ILE A 136 -2.88 -12.06 13.45
C ILE A 136 -2.78 -11.73 14.95
N HIS A 137 -1.68 -11.13 15.43
CA HIS A 137 -1.60 -10.69 16.82
C HIS A 137 -2.35 -9.36 17.04
N LEU A 138 -3.66 -9.47 17.30
CA LEU A 138 -4.61 -8.39 17.59
C LEU A 138 -4.23 -7.44 18.75
N LYS A 139 -3.22 -7.79 19.56
CA LYS A 139 -2.86 -7.06 20.79
C LYS A 139 -1.75 -6.02 20.62
N ASP A 140 -1.01 -6.04 19.50
CA ASP A 140 0.03 -5.05 19.22
C ASP A 140 -0.43 -4.09 18.11
N PRO A 141 -0.82 -2.85 18.44
CA PRO A 141 -1.43 -1.92 17.48
C PRO A 141 -0.48 -1.48 16.36
N CYS A 142 0.84 -1.62 16.53
CA CYS A 142 1.82 -1.01 15.62
C CYS A 142 2.34 -2.00 14.56
N ASN A 143 2.29 -3.31 14.83
CA ASN A 143 2.63 -4.39 13.89
C ASN A 143 1.45 -5.31 13.59
N ARG A 144 0.23 -4.85 13.86
CA ARG A 144 -0.98 -5.51 13.38
C ARG A 144 -1.00 -5.39 11.86
N VAL A 145 -1.18 -6.51 11.17
CA VAL A 145 -1.52 -6.44 9.76
C VAL A 145 -2.85 -5.72 9.65
N ILE A 146 -2.84 -4.64 8.89
CA ILE A 146 -4.00 -3.79 8.71
C ILE A 146 -4.98 -4.56 7.84
N LEU A 147 -6.09 -4.96 8.44
CA LEU A 147 -7.07 -5.79 7.76
C LEU A 147 -8.26 -4.99 7.21
N SER A 148 -8.56 -3.81 7.77
CA SER A 148 -9.67 -2.98 7.32
C SER A 148 -9.20 -1.87 6.38
N VAL A 149 -10.10 -1.44 5.48
CA VAL A 149 -9.88 -0.28 4.60
C VAL A 149 -9.68 1.00 5.41
N ALA A 150 -10.43 1.16 6.50
CA ALA A 150 -10.39 2.33 7.37
C ALA A 150 -9.02 2.51 8.01
N ASP A 151 -8.52 1.46 8.67
CA ASP A 151 -7.21 1.46 9.32
C ASP A 151 -6.09 1.71 8.29
N LEU A 152 -6.23 1.18 7.07
CA LEU A 152 -5.23 1.37 6.00
C LEU A 152 -5.18 2.83 5.56
N LEU A 153 -6.34 3.48 5.41
CA LEU A 153 -6.42 4.89 5.04
C LEU A 153 -5.92 5.82 6.15
N GLU A 154 -6.17 5.50 7.42
CA GLU A 154 -5.63 6.28 8.54
C GLU A 154 -4.10 6.24 8.59
N GLN A 155 -3.52 5.09 8.23
CA GLN A 155 -2.07 4.92 8.27
C GLN A 155 -1.38 5.53 7.06
N ILE A 156 -1.98 5.55 5.87
CA ILE A 156 -1.37 6.16 4.68
C ILE A 156 -1.41 7.69 4.78
N LYS A 157 -0.25 8.31 5.00
CA LYS A 157 -0.10 9.77 5.15
C LYS A 157 0.22 10.52 3.85
N THR A 158 0.17 9.85 2.70
CA THR A 158 0.34 10.48 1.39
C THR A 158 -1.01 10.74 0.69
N SER A 159 -1.07 11.75 -0.17
CA SER A 159 -2.19 12.02 -1.08
C SER A 159 -1.87 11.63 -2.53
N ASP A 160 -0.70 11.04 -2.77
CA ASP A 160 -0.31 10.54 -4.09
C ASP A 160 -1.09 9.26 -4.39
N ILE A 161 -2.02 9.35 -5.35
CA ILE A 161 -2.90 8.25 -5.73
C ILE A 161 -2.12 7.02 -6.20
N ASP A 162 -0.94 7.21 -6.78
CA ASP A 162 -0.12 6.10 -7.26
C ASP A 162 0.39 5.24 -6.12
N ARG A 163 0.71 5.89 -5.00
CA ARG A 163 1.15 5.24 -3.78
C ARG A 163 -0.03 4.60 -3.07
N VAL A 164 -1.14 5.34 -2.90
CA VAL A 164 -2.37 4.85 -2.26
C VAL A 164 -2.86 3.58 -2.98
N ALA A 165 -3.13 3.67 -4.28
CA ALA A 165 -3.63 2.53 -5.06
C ALA A 165 -2.66 1.35 -5.06
N GLY A 166 -1.35 1.61 -5.07
CA GLY A 166 -0.35 0.54 -4.95
C GLY A 166 -0.41 -0.18 -3.60
N VAL A 167 -0.64 0.54 -2.49
CA VAL A 167 -0.70 -0.09 -1.15
C VAL A 167 -1.91 -1.01 -1.10
N PHE A 168 -3.07 -0.53 -1.57
CA PHE A 168 -4.26 -1.37 -1.70
C PHE A 168 -4.05 -2.57 -2.61
N LYS A 169 -3.42 -2.39 -3.79
CA LYS A 169 -3.11 -3.50 -4.70
C LYS A 169 -2.32 -4.58 -3.98
N LEU A 170 -1.25 -4.20 -3.29
CA LEU A 170 -0.41 -5.12 -2.55
C LEU A 170 -1.19 -5.85 -1.45
N TRP A 171 -2.00 -5.12 -0.67
CA TRP A 171 -2.80 -5.70 0.42
C TRP A 171 -3.87 -6.68 -0.07
N ILE A 172 -4.46 -6.40 -1.23
CA ILE A 172 -5.39 -7.32 -1.91
C ILE A 172 -4.64 -8.58 -2.35
N SER A 173 -3.48 -8.44 -3.01
CA SER A 173 -2.76 -9.58 -3.58
C SER A 173 -2.21 -10.54 -2.51
N VAL A 174 -1.82 -10.01 -1.35
CA VAL A 174 -1.37 -10.82 -0.20
C VAL A 174 -2.52 -11.34 0.67
N ASN A 175 -3.77 -11.04 0.31
CA ASN A 175 -4.97 -11.45 1.05
C ASN A 175 -4.99 -10.98 2.53
N PHE A 176 -4.46 -9.80 2.80
CA PHE A 176 -4.43 -9.24 4.15
C PHE A 176 -5.58 -8.28 4.44
N ILE A 177 -6.61 -8.23 3.58
CA ILE A 177 -7.81 -7.43 3.81
C ILE A 177 -8.89 -8.34 4.40
N ASP A 178 -9.24 -8.17 5.68
CA ASP A 178 -10.19 -9.02 6.42
C ASP A 178 -11.61 -8.83 5.94
N LEU A 179 -12.00 -9.70 4.99
CA LEU A 179 -13.34 -10.10 4.52
C LEU A 179 -14.55 -9.48 5.25
N GLU A 180 -14.48 -9.51 6.57
CA GLU A 180 -15.60 -9.24 7.45
C GLU A 180 -15.74 -7.74 7.72
N ASP A 181 -16.91 -7.21 7.40
CA ASP A 181 -17.41 -5.93 7.91
C ASP A 181 -18.65 -6.24 8.74
N ASN A 182 -18.51 -7.17 9.69
CA ASN A 182 -19.65 -7.73 10.41
C ASN A 182 -20.07 -6.91 11.63
N ALA A 183 -19.39 -5.80 11.98
CA ALA A 183 -19.69 -5.07 13.21
C ALA A 183 -19.20 -3.60 13.27
N THR A 184 -19.24 -2.82 12.18
CA THR A 184 -18.91 -1.39 12.27
C THR A 184 -20.16 -0.51 12.34
N ASP A 185 -20.23 0.28 13.41
CA ASP A 185 -21.20 1.36 13.64
C ASP A 185 -21.29 2.27 12.39
N ALA A 186 -22.48 2.82 12.13
CA ALA A 186 -22.73 3.66 10.96
C ALA A 186 -21.75 4.84 10.87
N GLU A 187 -21.30 5.34 12.03
CA GLU A 187 -20.33 6.42 12.14
C GLU A 187 -18.93 6.03 11.62
N THR A 188 -18.45 4.82 11.94
CA THR A 188 -17.16 4.32 11.44
C THR A 188 -17.18 4.15 9.92
N ARG A 189 -18.30 3.66 9.38
CA ARG A 189 -18.50 3.53 7.92
C ARG A 189 -18.55 4.90 7.23
N LYS A 190 -19.18 5.89 7.85
CA LYS A 190 -19.19 7.28 7.35
C LYS A 190 -17.79 7.87 7.32
N LYS A 191 -17.06 7.81 8.45
CA LYS A 191 -15.67 8.30 8.55
C LYS A 191 -14.73 7.63 7.53
N THR A 192 -14.90 6.33 7.30
CA THR A 192 -14.11 5.59 6.29
C THR A 192 -14.35 6.11 4.88
N ARG A 193 -15.62 6.36 4.52
CA ARG A 193 -15.99 6.92 3.21
C ARG A 193 -15.43 8.32 3.02
N GLU A 194 -15.53 9.17 4.03
CA GLU A 194 -14.97 10.53 4.01
C GLU A 194 -13.45 10.50 3.82
N LEU A 195 -12.73 9.66 4.59
CA LEU A 195 -11.28 9.49 4.44
C LEU A 195 -10.90 8.96 3.06
N LEU A 196 -11.63 7.98 2.53
CA LEU A 196 -11.36 7.44 1.20
C LEU A 196 -11.55 8.52 0.14
N LEU A 197 -12.65 9.28 0.21
CA LEU A 197 -12.94 10.38 -0.71
C LEU A 197 -11.83 11.44 -0.66
N GLN A 198 -11.41 11.86 0.52
CA GLN A 198 -10.31 12.83 0.73
C GLN A 198 -8.96 12.35 0.21
N ARG A 199 -8.73 11.03 0.13
CA ARG A 199 -7.46 10.43 -0.31
C ARG A 199 -7.46 9.98 -1.77
N THR A 200 -8.61 9.97 -2.44
CA THR A 200 -8.75 9.43 -3.81
C THR A 200 -9.37 10.43 -4.78
N ILE A 201 -10.69 10.62 -4.76
CA ILE A 201 -11.40 11.54 -5.65
C ILE A 201 -11.08 13.00 -5.35
N GLY A 202 -11.08 13.40 -4.08
CA GLY A 202 -10.83 14.80 -3.68
C GLY A 202 -9.53 15.39 -4.26
N PRO A 203 -8.38 14.69 -4.18
CA PRO A 203 -7.14 15.12 -4.83
C PRO A 203 -7.25 15.26 -6.36
N ILE A 204 -7.95 14.34 -7.03
CA ILE A 204 -8.15 14.39 -8.49
C ILE A 204 -9.03 15.58 -8.87
N VAL A 205 -10.13 15.80 -8.15
CA VAL A 205 -10.99 16.97 -8.33
C VAL A 205 -10.15 18.22 -8.16
N LYS A 206 -9.38 18.35 -7.07
CA LYS A 206 -8.49 19.49 -6.85
C LYS A 206 -7.49 19.70 -7.98
N ASP A 207 -6.91 18.63 -8.53
CA ASP A 207 -6.01 18.71 -9.69
C ASP A 207 -6.73 19.25 -10.94
N CYS A 208 -7.93 18.75 -11.25
CA CYS A 208 -8.78 19.27 -12.33
C CYS A 208 -9.06 20.76 -12.17
N LEU A 209 -9.37 21.19 -10.95
CA LEU A 209 -9.72 22.58 -10.63
C LEU A 209 -8.53 23.53 -10.64
N SER A 210 -7.34 23.02 -10.34
CA SER A 210 -6.13 23.83 -10.27
C SER A 210 -5.67 24.25 -11.67
N GLY A 211 -5.81 23.38 -12.67
CA GLY A 211 -5.31 23.58 -14.03
C GLY A 211 -3.78 23.43 -14.21
N TRP A 212 -3.03 23.22 -13.12
CA TRP A 212 -1.56 23.06 -13.16
C TRP A 212 -1.13 21.64 -13.53
N THR A 213 -1.98 20.66 -13.21
CA THR A 213 -1.69 19.25 -13.45
C THR A 213 -2.02 18.86 -14.88
N SER A 214 -1.13 18.13 -15.55
CA SER A 214 -1.34 17.76 -16.95
C SER A 214 -2.61 16.88 -17.11
N PRO A 215 -3.42 17.07 -18.16
CA PRO A 215 -4.60 16.24 -18.42
C PRO A 215 -4.29 14.74 -18.49
N ARG A 216 -3.10 14.39 -19.00
CA ARG A 216 -2.64 13.00 -19.06
C ARG A 216 -2.44 12.40 -17.67
N THR A 217 -1.88 13.17 -16.74
CA THR A 217 -1.69 12.76 -15.34
C THR A 217 -3.05 12.55 -14.67
N ILE A 218 -3.97 13.51 -14.82
CA ILE A 218 -5.33 13.44 -14.25
C ILE A 218 -6.06 12.19 -14.75
N ARG A 219 -6.03 11.94 -16.07
CA ARG A 219 -6.65 10.74 -16.66
C ARG A 219 -6.06 9.44 -16.12
N THR A 220 -4.74 9.40 -15.95
CA THR A 220 -4.05 8.23 -15.39
C THR A 220 -4.44 8.00 -13.93
N SER A 221 -4.46 9.06 -13.12
CA SER A 221 -4.91 9.04 -11.72
C SER A 221 -6.36 8.57 -11.59
N THR A 222 -7.24 9.09 -12.45
CA THR A 222 -8.66 8.74 -12.54
C THR A 222 -8.83 7.25 -12.82
N SER A 223 -8.15 6.72 -13.85
CA SER A 223 -8.19 5.29 -14.17
C SER A 223 -7.75 4.41 -13.01
N LYS A 224 -6.72 4.82 -12.25
CA LYS A 224 -6.21 4.05 -11.10
C LYS A 224 -7.19 4.08 -9.92
N CYS A 225 -7.81 5.23 -9.65
CA CYS A 225 -8.90 5.34 -8.67
C CYS A 225 -10.05 4.40 -9.01
N PHE A 226 -10.51 4.41 -10.27
CA PHE A 226 -11.63 3.57 -10.68
C PHE A 226 -11.30 2.07 -10.62
N GLN A 227 -10.08 1.67 -11.03
CA GLN A 227 -9.64 0.29 -10.83
C GLN A 227 -9.65 -0.11 -9.35
N LEU A 228 -9.20 0.76 -8.46
CA LEU A 228 -9.25 0.53 -7.02
C LEU A 228 -10.70 0.39 -6.52
N PHE A 229 -11.59 1.28 -6.93
CA PHE A 229 -13.00 1.24 -6.55
C PHE A 229 -13.69 -0.02 -7.03
N SER A 230 -13.50 -0.40 -8.29
CA SER A 230 -14.02 -1.66 -8.82
C SER A 230 -13.56 -2.85 -7.99
N LYS A 231 -12.25 -2.94 -7.67
CA LYS A 231 -11.74 -4.03 -6.82
C LYS A 231 -12.38 -4.03 -5.44
N LEU A 232 -12.49 -2.87 -4.79
CA LEU A 232 -13.10 -2.77 -3.46
C LEU A 232 -14.61 -3.02 -3.47
N LEU A 233 -15.34 -2.62 -4.52
CA LEU A 233 -16.77 -2.91 -4.71
C LEU A 233 -16.99 -4.41 -4.95
N ILE A 234 -16.19 -5.03 -5.83
CA ILE A 234 -16.19 -6.48 -6.08
C ILE A 234 -15.97 -7.24 -4.77
N LEU A 235 -14.97 -6.84 -3.99
CA LEU A 235 -14.66 -7.42 -2.67
C LEU A 235 -15.67 -7.03 -1.57
N GLY A 236 -16.67 -6.20 -1.88
CA GLY A 236 -17.71 -5.75 -0.96
C GLY A 236 -17.21 -4.86 0.18
N ARG A 237 -16.09 -4.17 -0.02
CA ARG A 237 -15.49 -3.22 0.94
C ARG A 237 -15.88 -1.78 0.69
N LEU A 238 -16.42 -1.52 -0.50
CA LEU A 238 -17.18 -0.33 -0.80
C LEU A 238 -18.61 -0.72 -1.12
N SER A 239 -19.50 0.22 -0.88
CA SER A 239 -20.90 0.13 -1.31
C SER A 239 -21.13 1.14 -2.42
N VAL A 240 -22.20 0.93 -3.19
CA VAL A 240 -22.63 1.86 -4.24
C VAL A 240 -22.85 3.28 -3.68
N SER A 241 -23.29 3.41 -2.42
CA SER A 241 -23.42 4.71 -1.75
C SER A 241 -22.14 5.54 -1.68
N PHE A 242 -20.96 4.91 -1.74
CA PHE A 242 -19.68 5.64 -1.85
C PHE A 242 -19.50 6.27 -3.24
N LEU A 243 -19.99 5.64 -4.31
CA LEU A 243 -19.97 6.25 -5.64
C LEU A 243 -20.91 7.46 -5.72
N GLU A 244 -22.05 7.41 -5.02
CA GLU A 244 -22.93 8.57 -4.86
C GLU A 244 -22.25 9.69 -4.05
N ASP A 245 -21.47 9.35 -3.01
CA ASP A 245 -20.62 10.33 -2.29
C ASP A 245 -19.61 10.99 -3.24
N CYS A 246 -18.97 10.20 -4.14
CA CYS A 246 -18.05 10.73 -5.16
C CYS A 246 -18.74 11.66 -6.15
N GLN A 247 -19.96 11.33 -6.57
CA GLN A 247 -20.77 12.16 -7.46
C GLN A 247 -21.09 13.51 -6.79
N ARG A 248 -21.51 13.49 -5.52
CA ARG A 248 -21.78 14.72 -4.74
C ARG A 248 -20.56 15.63 -4.63
N GLU A 249 -19.37 15.07 -4.40
CA GLU A 249 -18.12 15.84 -4.37
C GLU A 249 -17.83 16.52 -5.72
N LEU A 250 -18.13 15.83 -6.82
CA LEU A 250 -17.94 16.36 -8.16
C LEU A 250 -18.96 17.45 -8.51
N ASP A 251 -20.24 17.24 -8.17
CA ASP A 251 -21.30 18.24 -8.35
C ASP A 251 -20.98 19.51 -7.55
N ALA A 252 -20.47 19.36 -6.33
CA ALA A 252 -19.97 20.48 -5.52
C ALA A 252 -18.84 21.23 -6.26
N ALA A 253 -17.96 20.54 -6.97
CA ALA A 253 -16.88 21.17 -7.73
C ALA A 253 -17.39 22.09 -8.85
N TYR A 254 -18.51 21.75 -9.50
CA TYR A 254 -19.19 22.60 -10.48
C TYR A 254 -19.96 23.77 -9.83
N SER A 255 -20.51 23.57 -8.64
CA SER A 255 -21.41 24.53 -7.98
C SER A 255 -20.69 25.59 -7.12
N ILE A 256 -19.37 25.53 -6.94
CA ILE A 256 -18.65 26.57 -6.18
C ILE A 256 -18.82 27.92 -6.90
N ASP A 257 -19.32 28.93 -6.19
CA ASP A 257 -19.31 30.34 -6.60
C ASP A 257 -17.85 30.80 -6.80
N ARG A 258 -17.32 30.55 -8.00
CA ARG A 258 -15.92 30.84 -8.31
C ARG A 258 -15.78 32.26 -8.82
N PRO A 259 -14.73 32.98 -8.40
CA PRO A 259 -14.41 34.30 -8.95
C PRO A 259 -13.98 34.23 -10.43
N LYS A 260 -13.60 33.05 -10.94
CA LYS A 260 -13.29 32.80 -12.35
C LYS A 260 -14.03 31.57 -12.86
N PRO A 261 -14.66 31.63 -14.04
CA PRO A 261 -15.28 30.46 -14.65
C PRO A 261 -14.23 29.40 -14.98
N LEU A 262 -14.65 28.14 -15.00
CA LEU A 262 -13.79 27.01 -15.36
C LEU A 262 -13.38 27.09 -16.83
N GLU A 263 -12.13 26.74 -17.11
CA GLU A 263 -11.65 26.62 -18.48
C GLU A 263 -12.22 25.35 -19.15
N ALA A 264 -12.34 25.37 -20.48
CA ALA A 264 -12.83 24.23 -21.26
C ALA A 264 -11.96 22.96 -21.10
N SER A 265 -10.69 23.11 -20.71
CA SER A 265 -9.81 21.99 -20.35
C SER A 265 -10.25 21.34 -19.03
N GLN A 266 -10.55 22.15 -18.01
CA GLN A 266 -10.96 21.74 -16.67
C GLN A 266 -12.33 21.07 -16.70
N ILE A 267 -13.29 21.66 -17.41
CA ILE A 267 -14.64 21.09 -17.62
C ILE A 267 -14.52 19.69 -18.23
N ARG A 268 -13.75 19.54 -19.32
CA ARG A 268 -13.53 18.23 -19.95
C ARG A 268 -12.91 17.18 -19.02
N GLN A 269 -12.05 17.58 -18.08
CA GLN A 269 -11.49 16.63 -17.11
C GLN A 269 -12.52 16.22 -16.05
N LEU A 270 -13.34 17.16 -15.59
CA LEU A 270 -14.42 16.88 -14.64
C LEU A 270 -15.50 16.01 -15.29
N ASP A 271 -15.89 16.29 -16.54
CA ASP A 271 -16.86 15.49 -17.30
C ASP A 271 -16.36 14.05 -17.46
N HIS A 272 -15.06 13.88 -17.76
CA HIS A 272 -14.45 12.55 -17.86
C HIS A 272 -14.50 11.78 -16.53
N LEU A 273 -14.29 12.48 -15.40
CA LEU A 273 -14.41 11.89 -14.07
C LEU A 273 -15.88 11.52 -13.79
N GLN A 274 -16.82 12.39 -14.16
CA GLN A 274 -18.26 12.18 -13.99
C GLN A 274 -18.75 10.96 -14.77
N ASP A 275 -18.41 10.89 -16.05
CA ASP A 275 -18.74 9.75 -16.93
C ASP A 275 -18.24 8.43 -16.36
N GLY A 276 -17.04 8.45 -15.77
CA GLY A 276 -16.47 7.26 -15.15
C GLY A 276 -17.22 6.82 -13.89
N ILE A 277 -17.64 7.77 -13.05
CA ILE A 277 -18.48 7.48 -11.87
C ILE A 277 -19.82 6.91 -12.31
N TYR A 278 -20.49 7.51 -13.30
CA TYR A 278 -21.75 7.00 -13.85
C TYR A 278 -21.62 5.59 -14.39
N LYS A 279 -20.56 5.29 -15.13
CA LYS A 279 -20.30 3.92 -15.62
C LYS A 279 -20.11 2.93 -14.48
N LEU A 280 -19.42 3.32 -13.41
CA LEU A 280 -19.26 2.45 -12.25
C LEU A 280 -20.60 2.22 -11.53
N LEU A 281 -21.43 3.26 -11.39
CA LEU A 281 -22.78 3.12 -10.84
C LEU A 281 -23.61 2.14 -11.68
N ASP A 282 -23.69 2.34 -13.00
CA ASP A 282 -24.43 1.49 -13.93
C ASP A 282 -23.97 0.02 -13.91
N ILE A 283 -22.66 -0.21 -13.84
CA ILE A 283 -22.10 -1.58 -13.77
C ILE A 283 -22.46 -2.25 -12.44
N PHE A 284 -22.32 -1.55 -11.32
CA PHE A 284 -22.46 -2.14 -9.99
C PHE A 284 -23.89 -2.07 -9.42
N GLU A 285 -24.80 -1.39 -10.09
CA GLU A 285 -26.23 -1.30 -9.78
C GLU A 285 -27.02 -2.10 -10.84
N PRO A 286 -26.95 -3.45 -10.80
CA PRO A 286 -27.54 -4.21 -9.69
C PRO A 286 -26.63 -5.33 -9.14
N LEU A 287 -25.32 -5.28 -9.39
CA LEU A 287 -24.38 -6.31 -8.94
C LEU A 287 -24.24 -6.29 -7.42
N VAL A 288 -24.82 -7.29 -6.79
CA VAL A 288 -24.57 -7.63 -5.39
C VAL A 288 -23.07 -7.96 -5.22
N PRO A 289 -22.33 -7.32 -4.28
CA PRO A 289 -20.91 -7.59 -4.05
C PRO A 289 -20.59 -9.09 -3.87
N LEU A 290 -19.38 -9.56 -4.25
CA LEU A 290 -19.03 -11.00 -4.16
C LEU A 290 -19.24 -11.57 -2.75
N LYS A 291 -19.02 -10.77 -1.71
CA LYS A 291 -19.26 -11.18 -0.31
C LYS A 291 -20.71 -11.57 -0.01
N LEU A 292 -21.66 -11.08 -0.81
CA LEU A 292 -23.11 -11.33 -0.70
C LEU A 292 -23.60 -12.31 -1.77
N LEU A 293 -22.72 -12.72 -2.70
CA LEU A 293 -23.03 -13.69 -3.73
C LEU A 293 -22.52 -15.06 -3.31
N THR A 294 -23.39 -16.07 -3.39
CA THR A 294 -22.92 -17.46 -3.40
C THR A 294 -22.16 -17.72 -4.69
N ILE A 295 -21.25 -18.70 -4.71
CA ILE A 295 -20.57 -19.18 -5.93
C ILE A 295 -21.59 -19.45 -7.06
N LEU A 296 -22.77 -19.94 -6.67
CA LEU A 296 -23.92 -20.20 -7.54
C LEU A 296 -24.50 -18.93 -8.21
N CYS A 297 -24.57 -17.80 -7.52
CA CYS A 297 -25.02 -16.54 -8.11
C CYS A 297 -23.94 -15.89 -9.01
N ILE A 298 -22.66 -16.00 -8.64
CA ILE A 298 -21.54 -15.58 -9.49
C ILE A 298 -21.61 -16.34 -10.82
N ARG A 299 -21.79 -17.66 -10.77
CA ARG A 299 -21.98 -18.54 -11.94
C ARG A 299 -23.20 -18.16 -12.80
N ARG A 300 -24.33 -17.79 -12.20
CA ARG A 300 -25.54 -17.37 -12.94
C ARG A 300 -25.39 -16.02 -13.64
N GLN A 301 -24.69 -15.07 -13.03
CA GLN A 301 -24.37 -13.78 -13.66
C GLN A 301 -23.44 -13.98 -14.87
N LEU A 302 -22.45 -14.87 -14.72
CA LEU A 302 -21.54 -15.25 -15.81
C LEU A 302 -22.25 -15.96 -16.96
N GLN A 303 -23.15 -16.91 -16.67
CA GLN A 303 -23.94 -17.60 -17.69
C GLN A 303 -24.85 -16.63 -18.48
N ARG A 304 -25.42 -15.62 -17.82
CA ARG A 304 -26.23 -14.59 -18.50
C ARG A 304 -25.39 -13.73 -19.44
N ALA A 305 -24.17 -13.35 -19.03
CA ALA A 305 -23.25 -12.60 -19.87
C ALA A 305 -22.80 -13.38 -21.12
N MET A 306 -22.58 -14.70 -20.98
CA MET A 306 -22.26 -15.60 -22.10
C MET A 306 -23.44 -15.82 -23.06
N GLN A 307 -24.68 -15.78 -22.57
CA GLN A 307 -25.88 -15.91 -23.40
C GLN A 307 -26.24 -14.60 -24.12
N SER A 308 -25.82 -13.46 -23.59
CA SER A 308 -26.03 -12.15 -24.21
C SER A 308 -25.03 -11.80 -25.31
N THR A 309 -24.05 -12.66 -25.60
CA THR A 309 -23.09 -12.45 -26.69
C THR A 309 -23.68 -13.00 -28.01
N PRO A 310 -24.09 -12.15 -28.96
CA PRO A 310 -24.67 -12.63 -30.21
C PRO A 310 -23.63 -13.36 -31.06
N GLU A 311 -24.02 -14.50 -31.62
CA GLU A 311 -23.19 -15.45 -32.41
C GLU A 311 -22.39 -14.83 -33.58
N LYS A 312 -22.66 -13.57 -33.96
CA LYS A 312 -21.92 -12.90 -35.04
C LYS A 312 -20.50 -12.49 -34.67
N ASP A 313 -20.16 -12.42 -33.39
CA ASP A 313 -18.79 -12.10 -32.95
C ASP A 313 -17.94 -13.35 -32.65
N ALA A 314 -18.51 -14.56 -32.74
CA ALA A 314 -17.80 -15.82 -32.46
C ALA A 314 -16.54 -16.01 -33.33
N ASN A 315 -16.53 -15.50 -34.56
CA ASN A 315 -15.37 -15.62 -35.45
C ASN A 315 -14.29 -14.55 -35.26
N LYS A 316 -14.46 -13.61 -34.31
CA LYS A 316 -13.38 -12.71 -33.85
C LYS A 316 -12.81 -13.11 -32.48
N THR A 317 -13.32 -14.17 -31.87
CA THR A 317 -12.91 -14.62 -30.53
C THR A 317 -11.66 -15.49 -30.51
N SER A 318 -10.54 -14.96 -31.04
CA SER A 318 -9.23 -15.60 -30.84
C SER A 318 -8.38 -14.91 -29.77
N GLU A 319 -8.67 -13.68 -29.32
CA GLU A 319 -7.71 -12.98 -28.43
C GLU A 319 -8.28 -12.23 -27.21
N ASP A 320 -9.57 -11.86 -27.13
CA ASP A 320 -9.96 -10.80 -26.18
C ASP A 320 -10.98 -11.12 -25.07
N PHE A 321 -11.51 -12.33 -24.90
CA PHE A 321 -12.43 -12.55 -23.78
C PHE A 321 -12.47 -14.01 -23.31
N ILE A 322 -11.44 -14.42 -22.55
CA ILE A 322 -11.42 -15.73 -21.88
C ILE A 322 -11.53 -15.49 -20.37
N PHE A 323 -12.57 -16.07 -19.77
CA PHE A 323 -12.93 -16.08 -18.35
C PHE A 323 -11.73 -16.14 -17.38
N HIS A 324 -10.75 -17.00 -17.66
CA HIS A 324 -9.52 -17.12 -16.86
C HIS A 324 -8.69 -15.84 -16.86
N ARG A 325 -8.56 -15.15 -17.99
CA ARG A 325 -7.74 -13.94 -18.12
C ARG A 325 -8.30 -12.79 -17.28
N GLN A 326 -9.61 -12.63 -17.17
CA GLN A 326 -10.20 -11.59 -16.32
C GLN A 326 -10.07 -11.90 -14.82
N ILE A 327 -10.19 -13.18 -14.43
CA ILE A 327 -9.97 -13.61 -13.03
C ILE A 327 -8.48 -13.52 -12.66
N GLU A 328 -7.60 -13.85 -13.59
CA GLU A 328 -6.14 -13.67 -13.48
C GLU A 328 -5.75 -12.18 -13.40
N GLU A 329 -6.37 -11.32 -14.21
CA GLU A 329 -6.15 -9.86 -14.20
C GLU A 329 -6.71 -9.16 -12.95
N LEU A 330 -7.67 -9.78 -12.27
CA LEU A 330 -8.18 -9.28 -10.99
C LEU A 330 -7.15 -9.41 -9.85
N ASP A 331 -6.12 -10.24 -10.01
CA ASP A 331 -5.04 -10.46 -9.03
C ASP A 331 -5.66 -10.88 -7.66
N LEU A 332 -6.70 -11.71 -7.72
CA LEU A 332 -7.47 -12.17 -6.56
C LEU A 332 -6.60 -13.10 -5.69
N PRO A 333 -6.86 -13.15 -4.36
CA PRO A 333 -6.25 -14.15 -3.49
C PRO A 333 -6.35 -15.56 -4.05
N PHE A 334 -5.25 -16.32 -3.99
CA PHE A 334 -5.15 -17.67 -4.56
C PHE A 334 -6.28 -18.62 -4.12
N TYR A 335 -6.81 -18.50 -2.89
CA TYR A 335 -7.93 -19.33 -2.45
C TYR A 335 -9.28 -18.91 -3.06
N LEU A 336 -9.49 -17.63 -3.40
CA LEU A 336 -10.69 -17.16 -4.09
C LEU A 336 -10.64 -17.52 -5.58
N SER A 337 -9.47 -17.39 -6.21
CA SER A 337 -9.28 -17.89 -7.57
C SER A 337 -9.42 -19.42 -7.59
N GLN A 338 -8.82 -20.15 -6.65
CA GLN A 338 -9.01 -21.59 -6.51
C GLN A 338 -10.46 -21.97 -6.18
N MET A 339 -11.19 -21.25 -5.33
CA MET A 339 -12.60 -21.58 -5.05
C MET A 339 -13.51 -21.31 -6.26
N ILE A 340 -13.16 -20.35 -7.10
CA ILE A 340 -13.86 -20.08 -8.36
C ILE A 340 -13.48 -21.13 -9.43
N LEU A 341 -12.23 -21.63 -9.44
CA LEU A 341 -11.70 -22.54 -10.46
C LEU A 341 -11.82 -24.03 -10.10
N LEU A 342 -11.77 -24.43 -8.82
CA LEU A 342 -11.80 -25.82 -8.35
C LEU A 342 -13.20 -26.47 -8.42
N GLN A 343 -14.25 -25.72 -8.79
CA GLN A 343 -15.57 -26.31 -9.05
C GLN A 343 -15.77 -26.72 -10.52
N ASP A 344 -14.82 -26.43 -11.41
CA ASP A 344 -14.84 -26.97 -12.78
C ASP A 344 -14.42 -28.46 -12.84
N ASP A 345 -13.81 -29.00 -11.78
CA ASP A 345 -13.34 -30.40 -11.70
C ASP A 345 -14.28 -31.36 -10.92
N ILE A 346 -15.50 -30.93 -10.58
CA ILE A 346 -16.52 -31.89 -10.12
C ILE A 346 -17.27 -32.38 -11.36
N GLN A 347 -16.76 -33.51 -11.87
CA GLN A 347 -17.32 -34.27 -12.98
C GLN A 347 -18.84 -34.37 -12.91
N LEU A 348 -19.47 -34.07 -14.05
CA LEU A 348 -20.83 -34.45 -14.41
C LEU A 348 -21.07 -35.93 -14.07
N TYR A 349 -21.93 -36.17 -13.07
CA TYR A 349 -22.79 -37.35 -12.99
C TYR A 349 -24.23 -36.89 -12.75
#